data_AF-F0NRB4-F1
#
_entry.id   AF-F0NRB4-F1
#
_cell.length_a   1.000
_cell.length_b   1.000
_cell.length_c   1.000
_cell.angle_alpha   90.00
_cell.angle_beta   90.00
_cell.angle_gamma   90.00
#
_symmetry.space_group_name_H-M   'P 1'
#
loop_
_entity.id
_entity.type
_entity.pdbx_description
1 polymer ?
#
loop_
_entity_poly.entity_id
_entity_poly.type
_entity_poly.pdbx_seq_one_letter_code
_entity_poly.pdbx_strand_id
1 'polypeptide(L)'
;MKLRTHYVFSLGLLSLLDSLFLSNFLEVIIISGIISVIANNVIDYLGHEIRGKYVSRTPRTHTLPRSIGWGLLTSLPIVLASYFYSPTVLITILDGVMVGPSHMLLDVFTERGIYHKVNGRWRRIALAHFSYDNPIVNGLAILLGVIMLFAAIHNHNYDYYYHYYHYYNYYS
;
A
#
# COMPACT_ATOMS: atom_id res chain seq x y z
N MET A 1 -9.28 6.96 5.71
CA MET A 1 -9.31 8.21 4.89
C MET A 1 -10.13 7.94 3.63
N LYS A 2 -10.25 8.88 2.68
CA LYS A 2 -10.92 8.57 1.41
C LYS A 2 -10.21 7.41 0.72
N LEU A 3 -10.98 6.48 0.14
CA LEU A 3 -10.43 5.29 -0.52
C LEU A 3 -9.39 5.65 -1.61
N ARG A 4 -9.63 6.72 -2.36
CA ARG A 4 -8.67 7.24 -3.36
C ARG A 4 -7.33 7.66 -2.74
N THR A 5 -7.35 8.20 -1.52
CA THR A 5 -6.14 8.56 -0.79
C THR A 5 -5.33 7.32 -0.42
N HIS A 6 -5.99 6.24 -0.03
CA HIS A 6 -5.32 4.96 0.20
C HIS A 6 -4.65 4.44 -1.08
N TYR A 7 -5.30 4.53 -2.25
CA TYR A 7 -4.68 4.08 -3.50
C TYR A 7 -3.38 4.82 -3.82
N VAL A 8 -3.39 6.15 -3.76
CA VAL A 8 -2.20 6.94 -4.11
C VAL A 8 -1.10 6.74 -3.09
N PHE A 9 -1.44 6.70 -1.80
CA PHE A 9 -0.47 6.48 -0.74
C PHE A 9 0.18 5.09 -0.82
N SER A 10 -0.63 4.04 -0.94
CA SER A 10 -0.13 2.66 -1.08
C SER A 10 0.67 2.49 -2.37
N LEU A 11 0.21 3.04 -3.50
CA LEU A 11 0.99 3.02 -4.75
C LEU A 11 2.38 3.62 -4.54
N GLY A 12 2.45 4.84 -3.99
CA GLY A 12 3.73 5.51 -3.74
C GLY A 12 4.65 4.72 -2.81
N LEU A 13 4.12 4.18 -1.71
CA LEU A 13 4.91 3.41 -0.75
C LEU A 13 5.43 2.11 -1.36
N LEU A 14 4.56 1.33 -2.01
CA LEU A 14 4.93 0.06 -2.62
C LEU A 14 5.91 0.28 -3.77
N SER A 15 5.65 1.24 -4.66
CA SER A 15 6.59 1.59 -5.74
C SER A 15 7.97 1.99 -5.21
N LEU A 16 8.03 2.75 -4.11
CA LEU A 16 9.30 3.13 -3.49
C LEU A 16 10.06 1.90 -2.98
N LEU A 17 9.39 0.98 -2.29
CA LEU A 17 10.01 -0.24 -1.79
C LEU A 17 10.48 -1.14 -2.94
N ASP A 18 9.63 -1.34 -3.94
CA ASP A 18 9.92 -2.16 -5.11
C ASP A 18 11.08 -1.61 -5.93
N SER A 19 11.21 -0.29 -6.04
CA SER A 19 12.31 0.35 -6.78
C SER A 19 13.69 0.00 -6.23
N LEU A 20 13.78 -0.46 -4.98
CA LEU A 20 15.03 -0.90 -4.35
C LEU A 20 15.47 -2.31 -4.80
N PHE A 21 14.55 -3.08 -5.39
CA PHE A 21 14.77 -4.49 -5.74
C PHE A 21 14.56 -4.77 -7.22
N LEU A 22 13.74 -3.96 -7.91
CA LEU A 22 13.37 -4.18 -9.30
C LEU A 22 14.02 -3.15 -10.23
N SER A 23 14.74 -3.66 -11.22
CA SER A 23 15.40 -2.86 -12.25
C SER A 23 14.51 -2.52 -13.44
N ASN A 24 13.21 -2.85 -13.42
CA ASN A 24 12.23 -2.44 -14.45
C ASN A 24 11.11 -1.61 -13.82
N PHE A 25 11.09 -0.30 -14.10
CA PHE A 25 10.13 0.62 -13.50
C PHE A 25 8.69 0.36 -13.94
N LEU A 26 8.48 -0.20 -15.14
CA LEU A 26 7.14 -0.58 -15.58
C LEU A 26 6.58 -1.72 -14.73
N GLU A 27 7.41 -2.71 -14.37
CA GLU A 27 7.01 -3.78 -13.47
C GLU A 27 6.67 -3.25 -12.08
N VAL A 28 7.50 -2.34 -11.55
CA VAL A 28 7.25 -1.64 -10.28
C VAL A 28 5.86 -1.01 -10.26
N ILE A 29 5.54 -0.18 -11.26
CA ILE A 29 4.26 0.55 -11.30
C ILE A 29 3.06 -0.39 -11.51
N ILE A 30 3.21 -1.41 -12.36
CA ILE A 30 2.11 -2.34 -12.65
C ILE A 30 1.76 -3.16 -11.41
N ILE A 31 2.76 -3.76 -10.75
CA ILE A 31 2.54 -4.62 -9.58
C ILE A 31 1.97 -3.79 -8.43
N SER A 32 2.69 -2.74 -8.02
CA SER A 32 2.29 -1.88 -6.91
C SER A 32 0.94 -1.18 -7.17
N GLY A 33 0.65 -0.78 -8.41
CA GLY A 33 -0.61 -0.15 -8.79
C GLY A 33 -1.81 -1.09 -8.73
N ILE A 34 -1.68 -2.30 -9.27
CA ILE A 34 -2.76 -3.30 -9.23
C ILE A 34 -3.03 -3.70 -7.77
N ILE A 35 -1.99 -4.00 -6.98
CA ILE A 35 -2.13 -4.39 -5.58
C ILE A 35 -2.74 -3.27 -4.76
N SER A 36 -2.25 -2.03 -4.93
CA SER A 36 -2.77 -0.85 -4.25
C SER A 36 -4.27 -0.68 -4.47
N VAL A 37 -4.77 -0.86 -5.70
CA VAL A 37 -6.20 -0.70 -5.98
C VAL A 37 -6.99 -1.89 -5.42
N ILE A 38 -6.62 -3.13 -5.75
CA ILE A 38 -7.42 -4.31 -5.41
C ILE A 38 -7.48 -4.52 -3.90
N ALA A 39 -6.33 -4.52 -3.21
CA ALA A 39 -6.28 -4.83 -1.79
C ALA A 39 -6.99 -3.76 -0.95
N ASN A 40 -6.78 -2.47 -1.27
CA ASN A 40 -7.48 -1.38 -0.57
C ASN A 40 -9.00 -1.44 -0.76
N ASN A 41 -9.48 -1.77 -1.97
CA ASN A 41 -10.91 -1.99 -2.20
C ASN A 41 -11.46 -3.11 -1.31
N VAL A 42 -10.78 -4.26 -1.27
CA VAL A 42 -11.23 -5.41 -0.50
C VAL A 42 -11.22 -5.14 0.99
N ILE A 43 -10.15 -4.51 1.51
CA ILE A 43 -10.02 -4.14 2.93
C ILE A 43 -11.14 -3.18 3.35
N ASP A 44 -11.43 -2.17 2.52
CA ASP A 44 -12.46 -1.17 2.81
C ASP A 44 -13.87 -1.76 2.70
N TYR A 45 -14.17 -2.41 1.57
CA TYR A 45 -15.49 -2.98 1.28
C TYR A 45 -15.91 -4.06 2.28
N LEU A 46 -15.03 -5.03 2.56
CA LEU A 46 -15.31 -6.08 3.56
C LEU A 46 -15.16 -5.60 5.00
N GLY A 47 -14.53 -4.44 5.18
CA GLY A 47 -14.30 -3.81 6.48
C GLY A 47 -15.44 -2.96 6.98
N HIS A 48 -16.31 -2.52 6.08
CA HIS A 48 -17.40 -1.61 6.38
C HIS A 48 -18.74 -2.35 6.55
N GLU A 49 -19.43 -2.02 7.62
CA GLU A 49 -20.80 -2.46 7.90
C GLU A 49 -21.72 -1.25 7.98
N ILE A 50 -22.95 -1.37 7.46
CA ILE A 50 -23.97 -0.33 7.58
C ILE A 50 -24.73 -0.58 8.90
N ARG A 51 -24.55 0.32 9.87
CA ARG A 51 -25.34 0.34 11.12
C ARG A 51 -26.32 1.51 11.07
N GLY A 52 -27.52 1.24 10.56
CA GLY A 52 -28.54 2.26 10.36
C GLY A 52 -28.07 3.29 9.34
N LYS A 53 -27.93 4.56 9.74
CA LYS A 53 -27.48 5.66 8.87
C LYS A 53 -25.96 5.84 8.80
N TYR A 54 -25.19 5.05 9.56
CA TYR A 54 -23.75 5.20 9.68
C TYR A 54 -22.99 4.00 9.13
N VAL A 55 -21.95 4.26 8.35
CA VAL A 55 -20.96 3.24 7.97
C VAL A 55 -19.98 3.10 9.13
N SER A 56 -19.82 1.88 9.66
CA SER A 56 -18.89 1.56 10.74
C SER A 56 -17.81 0.60 10.24
N ARG A 57 -16.58 0.80 10.70
CA ARG A 57 -15.49 -0.17 10.49
C ARG A 57 -15.68 -1.37 11.40
N THR A 58 -15.26 -2.53 10.91
CA THR A 58 -15.28 -3.79 11.64
C THR A 58 -13.87 -4.28 11.92
N PRO A 59 -13.67 -5.06 13.00
CA PRO A 59 -12.39 -5.71 13.24
C PRO A 59 -12.00 -6.74 12.17
N ARG A 60 -12.88 -7.06 11.20
CA ARG A 60 -12.65 -8.10 10.19
C ARG A 60 -11.47 -7.78 9.28
N THR A 61 -11.31 -6.53 8.89
CA THR A 61 -10.22 -6.06 8.02
C THR A 61 -9.40 -4.95 8.66
N HIS A 62 -9.99 -4.15 9.56
CA HIS A 62 -9.34 -2.99 10.17
C HIS A 62 -8.57 -3.36 11.45
N THR A 63 -7.77 -4.42 11.41
CA THR A 63 -6.73 -4.72 12.40
C THR A 63 -5.44 -4.99 11.66
N LEU A 64 -4.29 -4.68 12.28
CA LEU A 64 -3.00 -4.85 11.59
C LEU A 64 -2.76 -6.28 11.07
N PRO A 65 -2.90 -7.35 11.88
CA PRO A 65 -2.70 -8.71 11.37
C PRO A 65 -3.71 -9.14 10.31
N ARG A 66 -4.98 -8.72 10.43
CA ARG A 66 -6.01 -9.12 9.46
C ARG A 66 -5.85 -8.36 8.14
N SER A 67 -5.47 -7.10 8.19
CA SER A 67 -5.20 -6.31 6.99
C SER A 67 -4.06 -6.91 6.16
N ILE A 68 -3.00 -7.43 6.80
CA ILE A 68 -1.93 -8.20 6.15
C ILE A 68 -2.49 -9.46 5.50
N GLY A 69 -3.30 -10.23 6.23
CA GLY A 69 -3.92 -11.44 5.69
C GLY A 69 -4.82 -11.17 4.48
N TRP A 70 -5.59 -10.08 4.50
CA TRP A 70 -6.40 -9.66 3.36
C TRP A 70 -5.54 -9.18 2.18
N GLY A 71 -4.50 -8.38 2.44
CA GLY A 71 -3.55 -7.95 1.42
C GLY A 71 -2.91 -9.13 0.69
N LEU A 72 -2.37 -10.09 1.45
CA LEU A 72 -1.83 -11.34 0.91
C LEU A 72 -2.87 -12.15 0.11
N LEU A 73 -4.06 -12.36 0.67
CA LEU A 73 -5.11 -13.12 0.00
C LEU A 73 -5.49 -12.48 -1.34
N THR A 74 -5.56 -11.15 -1.39
CA THR A 74 -5.90 -10.42 -2.61
C THR A 74 -4.76 -10.34 -3.62
N SER A 75 -3.51 -10.45 -3.19
CA SER A 75 -2.36 -10.47 -4.10
C SER A 75 -2.09 -11.86 -4.68
N LEU A 76 -2.67 -12.94 -4.13
CA LEU A 76 -2.44 -14.32 -4.62
C LEU A 76 -2.60 -14.48 -6.14
N PRO A 77 -3.64 -13.97 -6.82
CA PRO A 77 -3.76 -14.10 -8.27
C PRO A 77 -2.60 -13.43 -9.02
N ILE A 78 -2.10 -12.31 -8.48
CA ILE A 78 -0.98 -11.56 -9.05
C ILE A 78 0.33 -12.30 -8.78
N VAL A 79 0.52 -12.87 -7.60
CA VAL A 79 1.67 -13.72 -7.26
C VAL A 79 1.74 -14.92 -8.19
N LEU A 80 0.61 -15.57 -8.45
CA LEU A 80 0.51 -16.69 -9.39
C LEU A 80 0.84 -16.23 -10.82
N ALA A 81 0.33 -15.08 -11.26
CA ALA A 81 0.69 -14.53 -12.56
C ALA A 81 2.20 -14.22 -12.65
N SER A 82 2.76 -13.54 -11.65
CA SER A 82 4.20 -13.25 -11.56
C SER A 82 5.00 -14.53 -11.75
N TYR A 83 4.68 -15.61 -11.04
CA TYR A 83 5.40 -16.90 -11.17
C TYR A 83 5.56 -17.41 -12.60
N PHE A 84 4.59 -17.15 -13.50
CA PHE A 84 4.65 -17.55 -14.90
C PHE A 84 5.30 -16.52 -15.84
N TYR A 85 5.28 -15.23 -15.50
CA TYR A 85 5.66 -14.15 -16.42
C TYR A 85 6.92 -13.36 -16.02
N SER A 86 7.25 -13.25 -14.73
CA SER A 86 8.42 -12.49 -14.24
C SER A 86 8.89 -13.02 -12.87
N PRO A 87 10.20 -13.11 -12.58
CA PRO A 87 10.72 -13.56 -11.28
C PRO A 87 10.47 -12.57 -10.11
N THR A 88 9.37 -11.83 -10.11
CA THR A 88 8.97 -10.84 -9.10
C THR A 88 8.12 -11.41 -7.96
N VAL A 89 7.96 -12.74 -7.89
CA VAL A 89 7.09 -13.45 -6.92
C VAL A 89 7.29 -12.97 -5.48
N LEU A 90 8.54 -12.90 -5.02
CA LEU A 90 8.84 -12.47 -3.66
C LEU A 90 8.39 -11.03 -3.41
N ILE A 91 8.61 -10.14 -4.37
CA ILE A 91 8.29 -8.72 -4.28
C ILE A 91 6.76 -8.56 -4.25
N THR A 92 6.03 -9.25 -5.13
CA THR A 92 4.56 -9.28 -5.13
C THR A 92 3.98 -9.80 -3.81
N ILE A 93 4.64 -10.77 -3.15
CA ILE A 93 4.25 -11.24 -1.82
C ILE A 93 4.47 -10.14 -0.77
N LEU A 94 5.65 -9.48 -0.80
CA LEU A 94 5.97 -8.38 0.12
C LEU A 94 4.96 -7.23 -0.06
N ASP A 95 4.57 -6.90 -1.27
CA ASP A 95 3.52 -5.91 -1.55
C ASP A 95 2.17 -6.29 -0.93
N GLY A 96 1.79 -7.57 -1.07
CA GLY A 96 0.60 -8.12 -0.40
C GLY A 96 0.69 -8.00 1.13
N VAL A 97 1.87 -8.15 1.72
CA VAL A 97 2.10 -7.92 3.15
C VAL A 97 1.98 -6.44 3.49
N MET A 98 2.56 -5.56 2.69
CA MET A 98 2.75 -4.14 3.01
C MET A 98 1.51 -3.28 2.73
N VAL A 99 0.65 -3.67 1.80
CA VAL A 99 -0.57 -2.91 1.47
C VAL A 99 -1.53 -2.79 2.65
N GLY A 100 -1.70 -3.86 3.45
CA GLY A 100 -2.53 -3.85 4.65
C GLY A 100 -2.06 -2.82 5.71
N PRO A 101 -0.79 -2.89 6.18
CA PRO A 101 -0.18 -1.89 7.04
C PRO A 101 -0.26 -0.48 6.47
N SER A 102 -0.05 -0.28 5.17
CA SER A 102 -0.18 1.04 4.54
C SER A 102 -1.59 1.61 4.70
N HIS A 103 -2.61 0.77 4.57
CA HIS A 103 -4.01 1.15 4.77
C HIS A 103 -4.27 1.50 6.24
N MET A 104 -3.84 0.64 7.16
CA MET A 104 -4.00 0.84 8.60
C MET A 104 -3.27 2.09 9.09
N LEU A 105 -2.11 2.41 8.51
CA LEU A 105 -1.33 3.58 8.86
C LEU A 105 -2.11 4.87 8.61
N LEU A 106 -2.79 5.00 7.47
CA LEU A 106 -3.64 6.18 7.25
C LEU A 106 -4.86 6.17 8.17
N ASP A 107 -5.43 5.00 8.42
CA ASP A 107 -6.65 4.87 9.21
C ASP A 107 -6.46 5.10 10.69
N VAL A 108 -5.27 4.83 11.23
CA VAL A 108 -4.97 5.10 12.65
C VAL A 108 -5.05 6.58 12.97
N PHE A 109 -4.92 7.49 11.99
CA PHE A 109 -5.03 8.94 12.20
C PHE A 109 -6.46 9.48 12.03
N THR A 110 -7.43 8.63 11.69
CA THR A 110 -8.82 9.05 11.48
C THR A 110 -9.69 8.80 12.71
N GLU A 111 -10.79 9.55 12.85
CA GLU A 111 -11.76 9.42 13.95
C GLU A 111 -12.24 7.98 14.23
N ARG A 112 -12.31 7.15 13.19
CA ARG A 112 -12.76 5.76 13.30
C ARG A 112 -11.64 4.79 13.65
N GLY A 113 -10.39 5.22 13.51
CA GLY A 113 -9.19 4.47 13.89
C GLY A 113 -9.08 3.09 13.25
N ILE A 114 -8.28 2.26 13.91
CA ILE A 114 -8.16 0.82 13.67
C ILE A 114 -8.52 0.05 14.95
N TYR A 115 -8.63 -1.27 14.85
CA TYR A 115 -8.91 -2.15 15.97
C TYR A 115 -7.67 -2.87 16.48
N HIS A 116 -7.59 -3.00 17.80
CA HIS A 116 -6.65 -3.87 18.50
C HIS A 116 -7.38 -4.71 19.55
N LYS A 117 -6.77 -5.81 20.00
CA LYS A 117 -7.40 -6.73 20.95
C LYS A 117 -6.84 -6.48 22.36
N VAL A 118 -7.71 -6.18 23.32
CA VAL A 118 -7.38 -5.95 24.72
C VAL A 118 -8.22 -6.88 25.58
N ASN A 119 -7.58 -7.79 26.32
CA ASN A 119 -8.24 -8.78 27.20
C ASN A 119 -9.38 -9.54 26.49
N GLY A 120 -9.10 -10.04 25.29
CA GLY A 120 -10.07 -10.79 24.49
C GLY A 120 -11.10 -9.94 23.72
N ARG A 121 -11.22 -8.65 24.03
CA ARG A 121 -12.22 -7.74 23.42
C ARG A 121 -11.59 -6.82 22.38
N TRP A 122 -12.32 -6.54 21.31
CA TRP A 122 -11.89 -5.57 20.29
C TRP A 122 -12.12 -4.14 20.80
N ARG A 123 -11.07 -3.34 20.77
CA ARG A 123 -11.11 -1.90 21.09
C ARG A 123 -10.62 -1.10 19.89
N ARG A 124 -11.04 0.16 19.79
CA ARG A 124 -10.55 1.09 18.77
C ARG A 124 -9.37 1.87 19.31
N ILE A 125 -8.39 2.12 18.44
CA ILE A 125 -7.26 3.00 18.69
C ILE A 125 -7.13 3.97 17.52
N ALA A 126 -6.92 5.24 17.84
CA ALA A 126 -6.63 6.28 16.88
C ALA A 126 -5.54 7.17 17.48
N LEU A 127 -4.48 7.45 16.71
CA LEU A 127 -3.40 8.37 17.09
C LEU A 127 -3.83 9.82 16.93
N ALA A 128 -4.72 10.09 15.98
CA ALA A 128 -5.39 11.36 15.78
C ALA A 128 -6.85 11.11 15.43
N HIS A 129 -7.68 12.14 15.54
CA HIS A 129 -9.12 12.06 15.30
C HIS A 129 -9.50 12.94 14.11
N PHE A 130 -8.81 12.77 12.98
CA PHE A 130 -9.13 13.53 11.78
C PHE A 130 -10.39 13.01 11.10
N SER A 131 -11.22 13.94 10.65
CA SER A 131 -12.41 13.62 9.87
C SER A 131 -12.05 12.92 8.56
N TYR A 132 -12.87 11.93 8.20
CA TYR A 132 -12.75 11.19 6.95
C TYR A 132 -12.70 12.13 5.73
N ASP A 133 -13.51 13.19 5.75
CA ASP A 133 -13.64 14.15 4.65
C ASP A 133 -12.71 15.34 4.74
N ASN A 134 -11.77 15.38 5.70
CA ASN A 134 -10.84 16.49 5.84
C ASN A 134 -9.94 16.61 4.60
N PRO A 135 -10.06 17.70 3.79
CA PRO A 135 -9.34 17.81 2.52
C PRO A 135 -7.83 17.96 2.72
N ILE A 136 -7.40 18.61 3.81
CA ILE A 136 -5.99 18.85 4.12
C ILE A 136 -5.31 17.51 4.43
N VAL A 137 -5.89 16.71 5.31
CA VAL A 137 -5.31 15.42 5.73
C VAL A 137 -5.27 14.43 4.56
N ASN A 138 -6.34 14.34 3.79
CA ASN A 138 -6.36 13.52 2.58
C ASN A 138 -5.32 14.01 1.54
N GLY A 139 -5.19 15.34 1.39
CA GLY A 139 -4.23 15.97 0.48
C GLY A 139 -2.78 15.72 0.88
N LEU A 140 -2.45 15.80 2.17
CA LEU A 140 -1.11 15.51 2.69
C LEU A 140 -0.72 14.04 2.48
N ALA A 141 -1.63 13.10 2.73
CA ALA A 141 -1.38 11.68 2.47
C ALA A 141 -1.18 11.39 0.98
N ILE A 142 -1.97 12.03 0.10
CA ILE A 142 -1.77 11.95 -1.35
C ILE A 142 -0.42 12.54 -1.75
N LEU A 143 -0.07 13.71 -1.25
CA LEU A 143 1.20 14.39 -1.54
C LEU A 143 2.38 13.51 -1.12
N LEU A 144 2.32 12.91 0.07
CA LEU A 144 3.34 11.98 0.54
C LEU A 144 3.45 10.75 -0.38
N GLY A 145 2.32 10.17 -0.81
CA GLY A 145 2.30 9.11 -1.82
C GLY A 145 2.99 9.51 -3.12
N VAL A 146 2.70 10.71 -3.62
CA VAL A 146 3.32 11.25 -4.85
C VAL A 146 4.83 11.48 -4.66
N ILE A 147 5.26 12.00 -3.51
CA ILE A 147 6.69 12.18 -3.21
C ILE A 147 7.41 10.83 -3.20
N MET A 148 6.83 9.80 -2.58
CA MET A 148 7.41 8.45 -2.58
C MET A 148 7.50 7.87 -4.00
N LEU A 149 6.50 8.13 -4.85
CA LEU A 149 6.52 7.73 -6.26
C LEU A 149 7.64 8.44 -7.04
N PHE A 150 7.84 9.75 -6.83
CA PHE A 150 8.96 10.47 -7.44
C PHE A 150 10.31 9.96 -6.95
N ALA A 151 10.43 9.62 -5.67
CA ALA A 151 11.63 9.00 -5.13
C ALA A 151 11.90 7.63 -5.76
N ALA A 152 10.86 6.82 -6.01
CA ALA A 152 10.97 5.55 -6.72
C ALA A 152 11.52 5.72 -8.15
N ILE A 153 10.99 6.70 -8.89
CA ILE A 153 11.47 7.07 -10.24
C ILE A 153 12.93 7.50 -10.19
N HIS A 154 13.27 8.33 -9.21
CA HIS A 154 14.62 8.83 -9.04
C HIS A 154 15.62 7.69 -8.80
N ASN A 155 15.35 6.79 -7.86
CA ASN A 155 16.20 5.62 -7.59
C ASN A 155 16.46 4.81 -8.86
N HIS A 156 15.39 4.54 -9.61
CA HIS A 156 15.49 3.77 -10.84
C HIS A 156 16.36 4.43 -11.91
N ASN A 157 16.23 5.75 -12.10
CA ASN A 157 17.05 6.49 -13.05
C ASN A 157 18.53 6.51 -12.62
N TYR A 158 18.81 6.64 -11.32
CA TYR A 158 20.18 6.64 -10.82
C TYR A 158 20.88 5.31 -11.10
N ASP A 159 20.22 4.18 -10.83
CA ASP A 159 20.78 2.86 -11.10
C ASP A 159 21.01 2.64 -12.60
N TYR A 160 20.09 3.08 -13.46
CA TYR A 160 20.24 3.02 -14.90
C TYR A 160 21.48 3.79 -15.39
N TYR A 161 21.63 5.05 -14.96
CA TYR A 161 22.78 5.86 -15.35
C TYR A 161 24.10 5.29 -14.83
N TYR A 162 24.14 4.83 -13.57
CA TYR A 162 25.36 4.29 -12.98
C TYR A 162 25.84 3.03 -13.72
N HIS A 163 24.92 2.09 -14.02
CA HIS A 163 25.26 0.90 -14.79
C HIS A 163 25.68 1.22 -16.23
N TYR A 164 25.01 2.16 -16.89
CA TYR A 164 25.35 2.57 -18.25
C TYR A 164 26.77 3.16 -18.32
N TYR A 165 27.09 4.13 -17.47
CA TYR A 165 28.41 4.78 -17.47
C TYR A 165 29.55 3.82 -17.09
N HIS A 166 29.30 2.90 -16.16
CA HIS A 166 30.33 1.95 -15.73
C HIS A 166 30.59 0.85 -16.77
N TYR A 167 29.56 0.45 -17.54
CA TYR A 167 29.70 -0.49 -18.65
C TYR A 167 30.57 0.12 -19.76
N TYR A 168 30.26 1.34 -20.20
CA TYR A 168 31.02 1.96 -21.30
C TYR A 168 32.48 2.27 -20.93
N ASN A 169 32.78 2.66 -19.68
CA ASN A 169 34.17 2.86 -19.24
C ASN A 169 34.98 1.57 -19.08
N TYR A 170 34.34 0.40 -18.96
CA TYR A 170 35.05 -0.89 -18.85
C TYR A 170 35.36 -1.52 -20.22
N TYR A 171 34.62 -1.12 -21.26
CA TYR A 171 34.75 -1.66 -22.61
C TYR A 171 35.27 -0.62 -23.63
N SER A 172 35.75 0.53 -23.15
CA SER A 172 36.57 1.49 -23.93
C SER A 172 38.01 1.48 -23.43
#